data_AF-A3TJ23-F1
#
_entry.id   AF-A3TJ23-F1
#
_cell.length_a   1.000
_cell.length_b   1.000
_cell.length_c   1.000
_cell.angle_alpha   90.00
_cell.angle_beta   90.00
_cell.angle_gamma   90.00
#
_symmetry.space_group_name_H-M   'P 1'
#
loop_
_entity.id
_entity.type
_entity.pdbx_description
1 polymer ?
#
loop_
_entity_poly.entity_id
_entity_poly.type
_entity_poly.pdbx_seq_one_letter_code
_entity_poly.pdbx_strand_id
1 'polypeptide(L)'
;MALLGTFAVAVVAPYQSPWPFVVAAALHGCALVWLVRTVRSGRREEVAPRAIDFVWGALPLVVGAVALALLLLIAQESGIRGSALPRVLSGEPLGADYPYLIALVTVVAVMATAVVRLVSLVHGLPSAKAASQRAEAAAGAATEAVVGALAVPAEPRTTVAVTSSDDSFWRRLMSPGAWVLFGICVVLSIPGLWIVAADYDGSLGLLGYPLFFMAAPVTAWACLESLWRRDRELGVLFPAVGRSIVVAVVTALPIGILDTIFVQLPPFVDRVRSFQRPDEVYEGHSWFPLEGQSVLESVGFDLTIGGMAIAGVVGLFTAVFVVLPVTAFRDPDQFIREQGLSRAPEHRARNAAVVRVLALGLPLAFVVPALLVNSNSDDPRRWIGILLAVVGVLAGYYVWRNQRVDVAGRSASGAPMGVLNPEDRASLRRGEEGSD
;
A
#
# COMPACT_ATOMS: atom_id res chain seq x y z
N MET A 1 -3.41 -14.19 4.10
CA MET A 1 -2.79 -13.86 5.40
C MET A 1 -1.30 -13.56 5.30
N ALA A 2 -0.45 -14.47 4.79
CA ALA A 2 0.99 -14.23 4.67
C ALA A 2 1.35 -12.99 3.82
N LEU A 3 0.76 -12.87 2.62
CA LEU A 3 0.97 -11.71 1.75
C LEU A 3 0.47 -10.39 2.38
N LEU A 4 -0.74 -10.40 2.94
CA LEU A 4 -1.35 -9.23 3.60
C LEU A 4 -0.60 -8.81 4.89
N GLY A 5 -0.04 -9.76 5.65
CA GLY A 5 0.74 -9.49 6.85
C GLY A 5 2.12 -8.90 6.55
N THR A 6 2.83 -9.47 5.56
CA THR A 6 4.10 -8.91 5.07
C THR A 6 3.88 -7.50 4.49
N PHE A 7 2.76 -7.29 3.79
CA PHE A 7 2.35 -6.00 3.24
C PHE A 7 2.04 -4.98 4.35
N ALA A 8 1.20 -5.32 5.33
CA ALA A 8 0.83 -4.41 6.42
C ALA A 8 2.04 -3.96 7.24
N VAL A 9 3.04 -4.83 7.43
CA VAL A 9 4.23 -4.49 8.22
C VAL A 9 5.25 -3.69 7.42
N ALA A 10 5.36 -3.91 6.11
CA ALA A 10 6.15 -3.05 5.22
C ALA A 10 5.69 -1.59 5.24
N VAL A 11 4.38 -1.33 5.42
CA VAL A 11 3.78 0.01 5.44
C VAL A 11 4.03 0.76 6.77
N VAL A 12 3.95 0.06 7.91
CA VAL A 12 3.94 0.71 9.24
C VAL A 12 5.36 0.92 9.78
N ALA A 13 6.30 0.09 9.34
CA ALA A 13 7.63 0.02 9.92
C ALA A 13 8.51 1.22 9.48
N PRO A 14 9.28 1.83 10.41
CA PRO A 14 10.22 2.91 10.05
C PRO A 14 11.25 2.45 9.02
N TYR A 15 11.84 3.38 8.26
CA TYR A 15 12.93 3.09 7.32
C TYR A 15 14.06 2.34 8.07
N GLN A 16 14.53 1.22 7.53
CA GLN A 16 15.47 0.26 8.16
C GLN A 16 14.90 -0.63 9.27
N SER A 17 13.60 -0.60 9.52
CA SER A 17 13.00 -1.50 10.49
C SER A 17 13.14 -2.94 10.03
N PRO A 18 13.59 -3.85 10.90
CA PRO A 18 13.63 -5.28 10.60
C PRO A 18 12.24 -5.89 10.46
N TRP A 19 11.20 -5.22 10.98
CA TRP A 19 9.87 -5.79 11.14
C TRP A 19 9.23 -6.36 9.88
N PRO A 20 9.30 -5.74 8.67
CA PRO A 20 8.71 -6.31 7.47
C PRO A 20 9.29 -7.68 7.14
N PHE A 21 10.60 -7.82 7.32
CA PHE A 21 11.32 -9.06 7.10
C PHE A 21 11.10 -10.07 8.22
N VAL A 22 11.00 -9.64 9.48
CA VAL A 22 10.65 -10.51 10.62
C VAL A 22 9.26 -11.12 10.41
N VAL A 23 8.29 -10.32 10.00
CA VAL A 23 6.93 -10.78 9.76
C VAL A 23 6.86 -11.67 8.52
N ALA A 24 7.56 -11.32 7.43
CA ALA A 24 7.70 -12.20 6.27
C ALA A 24 8.30 -13.56 6.67
N ALA A 25 9.39 -13.54 7.45
CA ALA A 25 10.03 -14.75 7.95
C ALA A 25 9.08 -15.61 8.79
N ALA A 26 8.33 -15.00 9.72
CA ALA A 26 7.36 -15.71 10.55
C ALA A 26 6.23 -16.33 9.72
N LEU A 27 5.68 -15.58 8.76
CA LEU A 27 4.59 -16.03 7.90
C LEU A 27 5.04 -17.16 6.95
N HIS A 28 6.22 -17.03 6.36
CA HIS A 28 6.82 -18.09 5.54
C HIS A 28 7.17 -19.31 6.40
N GLY A 29 7.62 -19.12 7.64
CA GLY A 29 7.89 -20.20 8.59
C GLY A 29 6.64 -21.00 8.93
N CYS A 30 5.53 -20.32 9.24
CA CYS A 30 4.24 -20.97 9.46
C CYS A 30 3.76 -21.74 8.22
N ALA A 31 3.89 -21.15 7.03
CA ALA A 31 3.54 -21.80 5.76
C ALA A 31 4.39 -23.05 5.52
N LEU A 32 5.70 -22.98 5.79
CA LEU A 32 6.63 -24.11 5.66
C LEU A 32 6.25 -25.25 6.60
N VAL A 33 5.98 -24.95 7.89
CA VAL A 33 5.57 -25.97 8.88
C VAL A 33 4.27 -26.66 8.45
N TRP A 34 3.29 -25.88 7.97
CA TRP A 34 2.04 -26.44 7.45
C TRP A 34 2.27 -27.35 6.24
N LEU A 35 3.06 -26.89 5.25
CA LEU A 35 3.42 -27.67 4.06
C LEU A 35 4.13 -28.98 4.41
N VAL A 36 5.14 -28.94 5.28
CA VAL A 36 5.86 -30.14 5.73
C VAL A 36 4.91 -31.12 6.42
N ARG A 37 3.97 -30.65 7.24
CA ARG A 37 2.95 -31.50 7.86
C ARG A 37 2.06 -32.16 6.82
N THR A 38 1.57 -31.42 5.84
CA THR A 38 0.71 -31.98 4.76
C THR A 38 1.44 -33.00 3.89
N VAL A 39 2.72 -32.77 3.58
CA VAL A 39 3.55 -33.75 2.84
C VAL A 39 3.77 -35.01 3.66
N ARG A 40 3.91 -34.90 5.00
CA ARG A 40 4.07 -36.07 5.89
C ARG A 40 2.77 -36.83 6.11
N SER A 41 1.64 -36.16 6.24
CA SER A 41 0.33 -36.82 6.45
C SER A 41 -0.14 -37.54 5.18
N GLY A 42 0.08 -36.95 4.01
CA GLY A 42 -0.23 -37.57 2.71
C GLY A 42 0.58 -38.84 2.42
N ARG A 43 1.66 -39.12 3.19
CA ARG A 43 2.38 -40.41 3.12
C ARG A 43 1.65 -41.57 3.77
N ARG A 44 0.59 -41.33 4.54
CA ARG A 44 -0.11 -42.36 5.32
C ARG A 44 -1.41 -42.85 4.68
N GLU A 45 -1.91 -42.17 3.65
CA GLU A 45 -3.18 -42.48 3.02
C GLU A 45 -2.94 -42.94 1.58
N GLU A 46 -3.23 -44.21 1.29
CA GLU A 46 -3.21 -44.80 -0.06
C GLU A 46 -4.49 -44.42 -0.84
N VAL A 47 -4.77 -43.12 -0.94
CA VAL A 47 -5.92 -42.60 -1.69
C VAL A 47 -5.41 -41.90 -2.93
N ALA A 48 -6.00 -42.23 -4.09
CA ALA A 48 -5.65 -41.59 -5.35
C ALA A 48 -5.86 -40.05 -5.27
N PRO A 49 -4.89 -39.25 -5.73
CA PRO A 49 -4.96 -37.79 -5.62
C PRO A 49 -6.11 -37.22 -6.46
N ARG A 50 -6.84 -36.26 -5.90
CA ARG A 50 -7.93 -35.55 -6.59
C ARG A 50 -7.37 -34.32 -7.31
N ALA A 51 -8.09 -33.81 -8.31
CA ALA A 51 -7.70 -32.59 -9.05
C ALA A 51 -7.44 -31.39 -8.12
N ILE A 52 -8.20 -31.27 -7.03
CA ILE A 52 -8.03 -30.22 -6.02
C ILE A 52 -6.68 -30.31 -5.28
N ASP A 53 -6.09 -31.50 -5.15
CA ASP A 53 -4.79 -31.69 -4.48
C ASP A 53 -3.64 -31.11 -5.30
N PHE A 54 -3.75 -31.14 -6.63
CA PHE A 54 -2.81 -30.47 -7.53
C PHE A 54 -2.91 -28.95 -7.42
N VAL A 55 -4.13 -28.41 -7.31
CA VAL A 55 -4.35 -26.97 -7.09
C VAL A 55 -3.73 -26.54 -5.75
N TRP A 56 -3.98 -27.28 -4.66
CA TRP A 56 -3.39 -27.01 -3.36
C TRP A 56 -1.87 -27.26 -3.31
N GLY A 57 -1.33 -28.09 -4.21
CA GLY A 57 0.11 -28.29 -4.39
C GLY A 57 0.78 -27.15 -5.14
N ALA A 58 0.10 -26.59 -6.16
CA ALA A 58 0.62 -25.50 -6.99
C ALA A 58 0.45 -24.11 -6.36
N LEU A 59 -0.61 -23.89 -5.58
CA LEU A 59 -0.91 -22.61 -4.97
C LEU A 59 0.25 -22.05 -4.12
N PRO A 60 0.92 -22.82 -3.24
CA PRO A 60 2.05 -22.30 -2.47
C PRO A 60 3.28 -21.97 -3.32
N LEU A 61 3.41 -22.56 -4.51
CA LEU A 61 4.49 -22.24 -5.45
C LEU A 61 4.26 -20.86 -6.09
N VAL A 62 3.03 -20.60 -6.54
CA VAL A 62 2.65 -19.28 -7.09
C VAL A 62 2.72 -18.21 -6.01
N VAL A 63 2.13 -18.47 -4.84
CA VAL A 63 2.17 -17.55 -3.70
C VAL A 63 3.61 -17.33 -3.21
N GLY A 64 4.42 -18.37 -3.17
CA GLY A 64 5.85 -18.29 -2.81
C GLY A 64 6.66 -17.46 -3.80
N ALA A 65 6.42 -17.62 -5.10
CA ALA A 65 7.08 -16.82 -6.14
C ALA A 65 6.72 -15.33 -6.03
N VAL A 66 5.44 -15.01 -5.81
CA VAL A 66 4.98 -13.64 -5.57
C VAL A 66 5.59 -13.08 -4.29
N ALA A 67 5.60 -13.85 -3.21
CA ALA A 67 6.20 -13.45 -1.94
C ALA A 67 7.71 -13.23 -2.03
N LEU A 68 8.43 -14.06 -2.80
CA LEU A 68 9.85 -13.89 -3.09
C LEU A 68 10.10 -12.62 -3.90
N ALA A 69 9.31 -12.36 -4.95
CA ALA A 69 9.42 -11.14 -5.75
C ALA A 69 9.19 -9.89 -4.88
N LEU A 70 8.16 -9.89 -4.02
CA LEU A 70 7.89 -8.82 -3.06
C LEU A 70 9.04 -8.66 -2.06
N LEU A 71 9.58 -9.75 -1.52
CA LEU A 71 10.68 -9.70 -0.57
C LEU A 71 11.95 -9.10 -1.19
N LEU A 72 12.29 -9.50 -2.42
CA LEU A 72 13.42 -8.95 -3.18
C LEU A 72 13.21 -7.47 -3.50
N LEU A 73 11.97 -7.07 -3.77
CA LEU A 73 11.61 -5.69 -4.06
C LEU A 73 11.70 -4.80 -2.81
N ILE A 74 11.17 -5.24 -1.67
CA ILE A 74 11.32 -4.55 -0.38
C ILE A 74 12.80 -4.42 -0.02
N ALA A 75 13.59 -5.48 -0.24
CA ALA A 75 15.04 -5.44 -0.01
C ALA A 75 15.77 -4.46 -0.95
N GLN A 76 15.32 -4.33 -2.19
CA GLN A 76 15.85 -3.37 -3.14
C GLN A 76 15.53 -1.93 -2.73
N GLU A 77 14.29 -1.66 -2.35
CA GLU A 77 13.86 -0.34 -1.85
C GLU A 77 14.56 0.01 -0.53
N SER A 78 14.83 -0.99 0.31
CA SER A 78 15.60 -0.81 1.56
C SER A 78 17.11 -0.69 1.34
N GLY A 79 17.60 -0.84 0.10
CA GLY A 79 19.04 -0.78 -0.22
C GLY A 79 19.87 -1.97 0.29
N ILE A 80 19.21 -3.05 0.76
CA ILE A 80 19.89 -4.22 1.33
C ILE A 80 20.03 -5.39 0.35
N ARG A 81 19.33 -5.35 -0.79
CA ARG A 81 19.42 -6.38 -1.83
C ARG A 81 20.85 -6.48 -2.36
N GLY A 82 21.42 -7.68 -2.34
CA GLY A 82 22.79 -7.97 -2.79
C GLY A 82 23.89 -7.57 -1.78
N SER A 83 23.60 -6.69 -0.82
CA SER A 83 24.57 -6.19 0.15
C SER A 83 24.42 -6.78 1.56
N ALA A 84 23.24 -7.35 1.90
CA ALA A 84 22.98 -7.95 3.21
C ALA A 84 23.87 -9.16 3.52
N LEU A 85 24.02 -10.10 2.56
CA LEU A 85 24.84 -11.29 2.77
C LEU A 85 26.33 -10.96 2.94
N PRO A 86 26.96 -10.13 2.08
CA PRO A 86 28.33 -9.67 2.31
C PRO A 86 28.54 -9.00 3.67
N ARG A 87 27.62 -8.12 4.11
CA ARG A 87 27.69 -7.44 5.43
C ARG A 87 27.64 -8.41 6.60
N VAL A 88 26.76 -9.42 6.53
CA VAL A 88 26.68 -10.46 7.56
C VAL A 88 27.98 -11.28 7.60
N LEU A 89 28.54 -11.63 6.44
CA LEU A 89 29.80 -12.39 6.35
C LEU A 89 31.01 -11.56 6.78
N SER A 90 31.00 -10.24 6.58
CA SER A 90 32.07 -9.33 7.04
C SER A 90 31.95 -8.94 8.51
N GLY A 91 30.88 -9.37 9.20
CA GLY A 91 30.67 -9.08 10.63
C GLY A 91 30.05 -7.71 10.93
N GLU A 92 29.54 -7.00 9.93
CA GLU A 92 28.91 -5.67 10.07
C GLU A 92 27.43 -5.65 9.63
N PRO A 93 26.55 -6.50 10.22
CA PRO A 93 25.16 -6.57 9.80
C PRO A 93 24.36 -5.35 10.25
N LEU A 94 23.48 -4.87 9.38
CA LEU A 94 22.41 -3.94 9.75
C LEU A 94 21.25 -4.72 10.41
N GLY A 95 20.44 -4.04 11.20
CA GLY A 95 19.32 -4.67 11.92
C GLY A 95 18.35 -5.44 11.01
N ALA A 96 18.18 -5.02 9.76
CA ALA A 96 17.31 -5.66 8.78
C ALA A 96 17.95 -6.84 8.02
N ASP A 97 19.28 -7.02 8.06
CA ASP A 97 19.99 -7.99 7.22
C ASP A 97 19.65 -9.44 7.60
N TYR A 98 19.74 -9.81 8.88
CA TYR A 98 19.38 -11.17 9.33
C TYR A 98 17.90 -11.50 9.06
N PRO A 99 16.92 -10.66 9.46
CA PRO A 99 15.52 -10.89 9.12
C PRO A 99 15.27 -11.08 7.63
N TYR A 100 15.91 -10.27 6.77
CA TYR A 100 15.76 -10.40 5.32
C TYR A 100 16.29 -11.73 4.80
N LEU A 101 17.51 -12.12 5.21
CA LEU A 101 18.12 -13.38 4.81
C LEU A 101 17.31 -14.58 5.30
N ILE A 102 16.81 -14.53 6.54
CA ILE A 102 15.92 -15.55 7.08
C ILE A 102 14.67 -15.63 6.20
N ALA A 103 13.96 -14.52 5.99
CA ALA A 103 12.74 -14.50 5.17
C ALA A 103 12.97 -15.04 3.74
N LEU A 104 14.15 -14.76 3.17
CA LEU A 104 14.56 -15.21 1.84
C LEU A 104 14.77 -16.72 1.81
N VAL A 105 15.49 -17.28 2.79
CA VAL A 105 15.67 -18.72 2.91
C VAL A 105 14.33 -19.43 3.15
N THR A 106 13.47 -18.86 4.01
CA THR A 106 12.19 -19.50 4.34
C THR A 106 11.23 -19.53 3.15
N VAL A 107 11.14 -18.46 2.34
CA VAL A 107 10.26 -18.46 1.15
C VAL A 107 10.75 -19.44 0.09
N VAL A 108 12.07 -19.55 -0.08
CA VAL A 108 12.69 -20.53 -0.98
C VAL A 108 12.41 -21.95 -0.51
N ALA A 109 12.51 -22.21 0.79
CA ALA A 109 12.16 -23.51 1.38
C ALA A 109 10.68 -23.86 1.20
N VAL A 110 9.77 -22.87 1.30
CA VAL A 110 8.34 -23.06 1.01
C VAL A 110 8.12 -23.49 -0.44
N MET A 111 8.74 -22.79 -1.39
CA MET A 111 8.65 -23.12 -2.81
C MET A 111 9.22 -24.51 -3.11
N ALA A 112 10.40 -24.84 -2.58
CA ALA A 112 11.01 -26.17 -2.74
C ALA A 112 10.11 -27.29 -2.17
N THR A 113 9.52 -27.07 -0.99
CA THR A 113 8.60 -28.04 -0.37
C THR A 113 7.32 -28.21 -1.19
N ALA A 114 6.82 -27.14 -1.82
CA ALA A 114 5.68 -27.19 -2.73
C ALA A 114 5.99 -28.00 -3.99
N VAL A 115 7.20 -27.84 -4.57
CA VAL A 115 7.67 -28.68 -5.70
C VAL A 115 7.72 -30.16 -5.29
N VAL A 116 8.29 -30.48 -4.12
CA VAL A 116 8.34 -31.86 -3.62
C VAL A 116 6.95 -32.45 -3.48
N ARG A 117 5.99 -31.66 -2.97
CA ARG A 117 4.57 -32.07 -2.87
C ARG A 117 3.98 -32.35 -4.25
N LEU A 118 4.11 -31.43 -5.20
CA LEU A 118 3.63 -31.61 -6.59
C LEU A 118 4.23 -32.85 -7.25
N VAL A 119 5.54 -33.04 -7.14
CA VAL A 119 6.22 -34.22 -7.68
C VAL A 119 5.70 -35.52 -7.05
N SER A 120 5.46 -35.52 -5.73
CA SER A 120 4.90 -36.68 -5.02
C SER A 120 3.46 -37.01 -5.44
N LEU A 121 2.67 -36.00 -5.82
CA LEU A 121 1.31 -36.20 -6.35
C LEU A 121 1.32 -36.76 -7.78
N VAL A 122 2.30 -36.36 -8.61
CA VAL A 122 2.39 -36.80 -10.01
C VAL A 122 2.99 -38.21 -10.15
N HIS A 123 4.06 -38.52 -9.41
CA HIS A 123 4.87 -39.73 -9.64
C HIS A 123 4.61 -40.86 -8.63
N GLY A 124 3.68 -40.66 -7.69
CA GLY A 124 3.60 -41.50 -6.50
C GLY A 124 4.82 -41.30 -5.59
N LEU A 125 4.77 -41.83 -4.37
CA LEU A 125 5.82 -41.62 -3.37
C LEU A 125 7.12 -42.34 -3.78
N PRO A 126 8.20 -41.62 -4.09
CA PRO A 126 9.51 -42.23 -4.17
C PRO A 126 9.95 -42.65 -2.75
N SER A 127 10.82 -43.65 -2.64
CA SER A 127 11.43 -44.01 -1.34
C SER A 127 11.96 -42.75 -0.63
N ALA A 128 11.89 -42.71 0.69
CA ALA A 128 12.27 -41.53 1.48
C ALA A 128 13.66 -40.96 1.10
N LYS A 129 14.55 -41.84 0.65
CA LYS A 129 15.89 -41.53 0.15
C LYS A 129 15.88 -40.76 -1.18
N ALA A 130 15.06 -41.19 -2.15
CA ALA A 130 14.92 -40.49 -3.44
C ALA A 130 14.17 -39.16 -3.30
N ALA A 131 13.25 -39.04 -2.34
CA ALA A 131 12.61 -37.77 -2.01
C ALA A 131 13.60 -36.78 -1.36
N SER A 132 14.48 -37.24 -0.47
CA SER A 132 15.55 -36.40 0.13
C SER A 132 16.51 -35.89 -0.93
N GLN A 133 17.01 -36.77 -1.81
CA GLN A 133 17.93 -36.40 -2.88
C GLN A 133 17.35 -35.39 -3.87
N ARG A 134 16.06 -35.53 -4.23
CA ARG A 134 15.38 -34.54 -5.08
C ARG A 134 15.12 -33.22 -4.36
N ALA A 135 14.80 -33.25 -3.07
CA ALA A 135 14.65 -32.05 -2.26
C ALA A 135 15.99 -31.31 -2.09
N GLU A 136 17.08 -32.03 -1.89
CA GLU A 136 18.45 -31.50 -1.84
C GLU A 136 18.86 -30.90 -3.18
N ALA A 137 18.57 -31.57 -4.30
CA ALA A 137 18.85 -31.05 -5.64
C ALA A 137 18.02 -29.79 -5.96
N ALA A 138 16.72 -29.79 -5.61
CA ALA A 138 15.86 -28.63 -5.77
C ALA A 138 16.27 -27.46 -4.85
N ALA A 139 16.69 -27.75 -3.62
CA ALA A 139 17.23 -26.76 -2.70
C ALA A 139 18.57 -26.20 -3.19
N GLY A 140 19.44 -27.04 -3.76
CA GLY A 140 20.69 -26.63 -4.40
C GLY A 140 20.43 -25.70 -5.58
N ALA A 141 19.56 -26.08 -6.52
CA ALA A 141 19.20 -25.25 -7.67
C ALA A 141 18.53 -23.92 -7.25
N ALA A 142 17.67 -23.96 -6.22
CA ALA A 142 17.04 -22.75 -5.70
C ALA A 142 18.05 -21.86 -4.96
N THR A 143 19.02 -22.45 -4.26
CA THR A 143 20.11 -21.73 -3.61
C THR A 143 21.02 -21.07 -4.64
N GLU A 144 21.41 -21.78 -5.70
CA GLU A 144 22.18 -21.20 -6.81
C GLU A 144 21.41 -20.08 -7.52
N ALA A 145 20.12 -20.24 -7.77
CA ALA A 145 19.29 -19.19 -8.36
C ALA A 145 19.20 -17.95 -7.46
N VAL A 146 19.10 -18.15 -6.15
CA VAL A 146 19.08 -17.05 -5.15
C VAL A 146 20.45 -16.38 -5.06
N VAL A 147 21.54 -17.15 -5.00
CA VAL A 147 22.91 -16.64 -4.97
C VAL A 147 23.22 -15.86 -6.26
N GLY A 148 22.79 -16.37 -7.42
CA GLY A 148 22.88 -15.66 -8.71
C GLY A 148 22.07 -14.37 -8.73
N ALA A 149 20.87 -14.36 -8.14
CA ALA A 149 20.04 -13.16 -8.01
C ALA A 149 20.60 -12.13 -7.00
N LEU A 150 21.45 -12.57 -6.08
CA LEU A 150 22.15 -11.74 -5.10
C LEU A 150 23.52 -11.25 -5.59
N ALA A 151 24.10 -11.87 -6.63
CA ALA A 151 25.41 -11.54 -7.18
C ALA A 151 25.43 -10.25 -8.02
N VAL A 152 24.32 -9.52 -8.11
CA VAL A 152 24.29 -8.19 -8.73
C VAL A 152 25.06 -7.22 -7.83
N PRO A 153 26.16 -6.59 -8.30
CA PRO A 153 26.90 -5.63 -7.50
C PRO A 153 25.99 -4.43 -7.20
N ALA A 154 25.62 -4.25 -5.94
CA ALA A 154 24.92 -3.06 -5.51
C ALA A 154 25.96 -1.99 -5.17
N GLU A 155 26.00 -0.89 -5.93
CA GLU A 155 26.61 0.34 -5.44
C GLU A 155 25.97 0.70 -4.09
N PRO A 156 26.74 1.10 -3.08
CA PRO A 156 26.22 1.57 -1.80
C PRO A 156 25.43 2.86 -2.05
N ARG A 157 24.13 2.72 -2.36
CA ARG A 157 23.23 3.86 -2.50
C ARG A 157 23.03 4.47 -1.13
N THR A 158 23.16 5.80 -1.07
CA THR A 158 22.75 6.61 0.07
C THR A 158 21.35 6.20 0.52
N THR A 159 21.16 6.13 1.83
CA THR A 159 20.10 5.38 2.53
C THR A 159 18.67 5.89 2.35
N VAL A 160 18.39 6.72 1.34
CA VAL A 160 17.05 7.20 1.02
C VAL A 160 16.86 7.04 -0.47
N ALA A 161 15.87 6.25 -0.88
CA ALA A 161 15.46 6.20 -2.28
C ALA A 161 14.88 7.56 -2.68
N VAL A 162 15.72 8.42 -3.24
CA VAL A 162 15.31 9.76 -3.71
C VAL A 162 15.08 9.68 -5.21
N THR A 163 13.86 10.00 -5.66
CA THR A 163 13.61 10.30 -7.08
C THR A 163 13.90 11.77 -7.37
N SER A 164 14.37 12.09 -8.58
CA SER A 164 14.62 13.48 -9.01
C SER A 164 13.96 13.79 -10.35
N SER A 165 14.08 15.03 -10.80
CA SER A 165 13.68 15.46 -12.14
C SER A 165 14.36 14.70 -13.27
N ASP A 166 15.49 14.05 -12.99
CA ASP A 166 16.25 13.25 -13.94
C ASP A 166 15.61 11.86 -14.16
N ASP A 167 14.72 11.45 -13.25
CA ASP A 167 13.96 10.21 -13.39
C ASP A 167 12.76 10.37 -14.33
N SER A 168 12.47 9.32 -15.10
CA SER A 168 11.26 9.27 -15.92
C SER A 168 10.00 9.47 -15.09
N PHE A 169 8.98 10.10 -15.70
CA PHE A 169 7.68 10.34 -15.07
C PHE A 169 7.09 9.08 -14.42
N TRP A 170 7.08 7.94 -15.14
CA TRP A 170 6.54 6.68 -14.63
C TRP A 170 7.32 6.13 -13.45
N ARG A 171 8.66 6.28 -13.48
CA ARG A 171 9.51 5.93 -12.35
C ARG A 171 9.24 6.82 -11.16
N ARG A 172 8.97 8.12 -11.33
CA ARG A 172 8.61 9.07 -10.24
C ARG A 172 7.19 8.85 -9.71
N LEU A 173 6.27 8.44 -10.57
CA LEU A 173 4.87 8.24 -10.22
C LEU A 173 4.68 7.02 -9.31
N MET A 174 5.22 5.86 -9.69
CA MET A 174 5.04 4.59 -8.98
C MET A 174 6.35 3.84 -8.84
N SER A 175 6.57 3.16 -7.71
CA SER A 175 7.66 2.20 -7.60
C SER A 175 7.38 0.93 -8.40
N PRO A 176 8.41 0.13 -8.69
CA PRO A 176 8.22 -1.22 -9.19
C PRO A 176 7.25 -2.04 -8.33
N GLY A 177 7.19 -1.81 -7.01
CA GLY A 177 6.28 -2.49 -6.09
C GLY A 177 4.83 -2.10 -6.32
N ALA A 178 4.57 -0.82 -6.52
CA ALA A 178 3.25 -0.32 -6.90
C ALA A 178 2.81 -0.89 -8.26
N TRP A 179 3.72 -1.05 -9.23
CA TRP A 179 3.42 -1.71 -10.51
C TRP A 179 3.11 -3.19 -10.38
N VAL A 180 3.82 -3.91 -9.50
CA VAL A 180 3.52 -5.32 -9.21
C VAL A 180 2.16 -5.45 -8.52
N LEU A 181 1.89 -4.60 -7.52
CA LEU A 181 0.59 -4.56 -6.86
C LEU A 181 -0.53 -4.24 -7.84
N PHE A 182 -0.30 -3.31 -8.78
CA PHE A 182 -1.22 -3.04 -9.87
C PHE A 182 -1.51 -4.29 -10.70
N GLY A 183 -0.48 -5.01 -11.15
CA GLY A 183 -0.65 -6.26 -11.88
C GLY A 183 -1.44 -7.32 -11.08
N ILE A 184 -1.18 -7.44 -9.77
CA ILE A 184 -1.93 -8.33 -8.88
C ILE A 184 -3.40 -7.90 -8.80
N CYS A 185 -3.66 -6.61 -8.60
CA CYS A 185 -5.01 -6.04 -8.54
C CYS A 185 -5.79 -6.25 -9.85
N VAL A 186 -5.14 -6.12 -11.01
CA VAL A 186 -5.73 -6.44 -12.32
C VAL A 186 -6.10 -7.92 -12.41
N VAL A 187 -5.23 -8.83 -11.96
CA VAL A 187 -5.53 -10.28 -11.98
C VAL A 187 -6.63 -10.65 -10.97
N LEU A 188 -6.70 -9.95 -9.84
CA LEU A 188 -7.67 -10.21 -8.77
C LEU A 188 -9.03 -9.52 -8.98
N SER A 189 -9.14 -8.51 -9.85
CA SER A 189 -10.42 -7.82 -10.09
C SER A 189 -11.48 -8.77 -10.64
N ILE A 190 -11.11 -9.62 -11.61
CA ILE A 190 -11.98 -10.62 -12.23
C ILE A 190 -12.58 -11.62 -11.21
N PRO A 191 -11.78 -12.38 -10.43
CA PRO A 191 -12.33 -13.27 -9.42
C PRO A 191 -13.04 -12.49 -8.30
N GLY A 192 -12.61 -11.27 -7.99
CA GLY A 192 -13.30 -10.38 -7.05
C GLY A 192 -14.73 -10.09 -7.48
N LEU A 193 -14.92 -9.63 -8.72
CA LEU A 193 -16.24 -9.40 -9.32
C LEU A 193 -17.07 -10.67 -9.40
N TRP A 194 -16.46 -11.81 -9.71
CA TRP A 194 -17.16 -13.10 -9.75
C TRP A 194 -17.69 -13.54 -8.39
N ILE A 195 -16.98 -13.20 -7.31
CA ILE A 195 -17.42 -13.43 -5.92
C ILE A 195 -18.54 -12.46 -5.57
N VAL A 196 -18.38 -11.16 -5.87
CA VAL A 196 -19.41 -10.14 -5.60
C VAL A 196 -20.70 -10.43 -6.36
N ALA A 197 -20.61 -10.94 -7.59
CA ALA A 197 -21.75 -11.38 -8.40
C ALA A 197 -22.57 -12.53 -7.79
N ALA A 198 -22.03 -13.21 -6.78
CA ALA A 198 -22.72 -14.28 -6.05
C ALA A 198 -23.05 -13.88 -4.60
N ASP A 199 -22.87 -12.62 -4.21
CA ASP A 199 -23.19 -12.12 -2.86
C ASP A 199 -24.68 -11.85 -2.69
N TYR A 200 -25.44 -12.94 -2.78
CA TYR A 200 -26.89 -12.98 -2.70
C TYR A 200 -27.45 -12.27 -1.44
N ASP A 201 -26.81 -12.44 -0.28
CA ASP A 201 -27.28 -11.91 1.00
C ASP A 201 -26.74 -10.49 1.32
N GLY A 202 -25.93 -9.90 0.45
CA GLY A 202 -25.18 -8.66 0.75
C GLY A 202 -24.18 -8.86 1.90
N SER A 203 -23.83 -10.12 2.19
CA SER A 203 -22.99 -10.54 3.31
C SER A 203 -21.57 -10.04 3.21
N LEU A 204 -21.11 -9.71 1.99
CA LEU A 204 -19.78 -9.13 1.79
C LEU A 204 -19.73 -7.68 2.26
N GLY A 205 -20.85 -6.97 2.43
CA GLY A 205 -20.92 -5.64 3.05
C GLY A 205 -19.71 -4.73 2.75
N LEU A 206 -18.99 -4.32 3.81
CA LEU A 206 -17.77 -3.50 3.72
C LEU A 206 -16.58 -4.19 3.01
N LEU A 207 -16.52 -5.53 3.01
CA LEU A 207 -15.49 -6.31 2.31
C LEU A 207 -15.70 -6.37 0.79
N GLY A 208 -16.90 -6.06 0.30
CA GLY A 208 -17.19 -5.95 -1.14
C GLY A 208 -16.46 -4.78 -1.80
N TYR A 209 -16.34 -3.63 -1.12
CA TYR A 209 -15.68 -2.42 -1.65
C TYR A 209 -14.22 -2.64 -2.12
N PRO A 210 -13.31 -3.24 -1.32
CA PRO A 210 -11.95 -3.49 -1.79
C PRO A 210 -11.88 -4.54 -2.90
N LEU A 211 -12.90 -5.40 -3.06
CA LEU A 211 -13.00 -6.34 -4.19
C LEU A 211 -13.51 -5.66 -5.47
N PHE A 212 -14.37 -4.65 -5.32
CA PHE A 212 -14.96 -3.88 -6.41
C PHE A 212 -14.05 -2.75 -6.90
N PHE A 213 -13.22 -2.19 -6.03
CA PHE A 213 -12.35 -1.04 -6.32
C PHE A 213 -10.86 -1.38 -6.16
N MET A 214 -10.38 -2.33 -6.96
CA MET A 214 -9.01 -2.85 -6.91
C MET A 214 -7.90 -1.82 -7.21
N ALA A 215 -8.25 -0.65 -7.76
CA ALA A 215 -7.32 0.46 -7.91
C ALA A 215 -6.97 1.14 -6.56
N ALA A 216 -7.87 1.08 -5.56
CA ALA A 216 -7.67 1.75 -4.29
C ALA A 216 -6.45 1.25 -3.49
N PRO A 217 -6.20 -0.07 -3.36
CA PRO A 217 -4.97 -0.58 -2.76
C PRO A 217 -3.69 -0.08 -3.45
N VAL A 218 -3.71 0.04 -4.77
CA VAL A 218 -2.56 0.52 -5.55
C VAL A 218 -2.29 1.99 -5.28
N THR A 219 -3.33 2.82 -5.32
CA THR A 219 -3.23 4.26 -5.03
C THR A 219 -2.81 4.52 -3.59
N ALA A 220 -3.38 3.79 -2.62
CA ALA A 220 -2.98 3.86 -1.22
C ALA A 220 -1.49 3.55 -1.07
N TRP A 221 -1.02 2.46 -1.68
CA TRP A 221 0.37 2.06 -1.64
C TRP A 221 1.30 3.12 -2.26
N ALA A 222 0.96 3.63 -3.44
CA ALA A 222 1.75 4.67 -4.09
C ALA A 222 1.79 5.97 -3.24
N CYS A 223 0.71 6.32 -2.55
CA CYS A 223 0.70 7.45 -1.63
C CYS A 223 1.62 7.20 -0.43
N LEU A 224 1.55 6.01 0.18
CA LEU A 224 2.43 5.59 1.28
C LEU A 224 3.90 5.59 0.87
N GLU A 225 4.21 5.22 -0.37
CA GLU A 225 5.58 5.25 -0.90
C GLU A 225 6.26 6.59 -0.70
N SER A 226 5.53 7.69 -0.66
CA SER A 226 6.10 9.01 -0.39
C SER A 226 6.85 9.09 0.95
N LEU A 227 6.53 8.24 1.93
CA LEU A 227 7.22 8.18 3.22
C LEU A 227 8.65 7.69 3.13
N TRP A 228 8.93 6.77 2.22
CA TRP A 228 10.25 6.13 2.06
C TRP A 228 10.92 6.50 0.74
N ARG A 229 10.14 6.80 -0.30
CA ARG A 229 10.59 7.22 -1.62
C ARG A 229 10.32 8.71 -1.85
N ARG A 230 11.24 9.51 -1.31
CA ARG A 230 11.15 10.97 -1.35
C ARG A 230 11.43 11.48 -2.75
N ASP A 231 10.79 12.58 -3.13
CA ASP A 231 11.17 13.29 -4.33
C ASP A 231 12.07 14.48 -3.95
N ARG A 232 13.19 14.64 -4.66
CA ARG A 232 14.21 15.65 -4.32
C ARG A 232 13.65 17.06 -4.44
N GLU A 233 12.81 17.31 -5.45
CA GLU A 233 12.27 18.63 -5.72
C GLU A 233 10.92 18.84 -5.03
N LEU A 234 10.07 17.81 -5.00
CA LEU A 234 8.70 17.92 -4.51
C LEU A 234 8.53 17.51 -3.03
N GLY A 235 9.54 16.93 -2.40
CA GLY A 235 9.50 16.52 -1.00
C GLY A 235 8.67 15.24 -0.78
N VAL A 236 7.82 15.23 0.26
CA VAL A 236 6.99 14.06 0.62
C VAL A 236 5.51 14.32 0.35
N LEU A 237 4.98 15.49 0.76
CA LEU A 237 3.53 15.71 0.71
C LEU A 237 3.01 15.92 -0.71
N PHE A 238 3.70 16.72 -1.53
CA PHE A 238 3.27 16.97 -2.92
C PHE A 238 3.22 15.69 -3.76
N PRO A 239 4.22 14.80 -3.72
CA PRO A 239 4.13 13.51 -4.39
C PRO A 239 2.98 12.64 -3.87
N ALA A 240 2.71 12.64 -2.55
CA ALA A 240 1.60 11.86 -1.99
C ALA A 240 0.25 12.34 -2.53
N VAL A 241 0.00 13.65 -2.54
CA VAL A 241 -1.23 14.24 -3.10
C VAL A 241 -1.29 14.09 -4.62
N GLY A 242 -0.16 14.25 -5.32
CA GLY A 242 -0.09 14.04 -6.76
C GLY A 242 -0.43 12.59 -7.13
N ARG A 243 0.08 11.61 -6.36
CA ARG A 243 -0.21 10.19 -6.55
C ARG A 243 -1.66 9.86 -6.26
N SER A 244 -2.31 10.49 -5.28
CA SER A 244 -3.73 10.24 -5.02
C SER A 244 -4.61 10.54 -6.22
N ILE A 245 -4.22 11.49 -7.08
CA ILE A 245 -4.96 11.83 -8.30
C ILE A 245 -4.46 10.96 -9.47
N VAL A 246 -3.17 11.05 -9.76
CA VAL A 246 -2.63 10.48 -11.01
C VAL A 246 -2.60 8.96 -10.97
N VAL A 247 -2.25 8.33 -9.85
CA VAL A 247 -2.24 6.86 -9.75
C VAL A 247 -3.66 6.31 -9.80
N ALA A 248 -4.62 6.99 -9.17
CA ALA A 248 -6.03 6.61 -9.27
C ALA A 248 -6.49 6.59 -10.73
N VAL A 249 -6.17 7.60 -11.53
CA VAL A 249 -6.51 7.62 -12.96
C VAL A 249 -5.79 6.52 -13.73
N VAL A 250 -4.46 6.40 -13.56
CA VAL A 250 -3.61 5.44 -14.30
C VAL A 250 -3.99 3.98 -14.01
N THR A 251 -4.45 3.68 -12.80
CA THR A 251 -4.74 2.30 -12.38
C THR A 251 -6.21 1.94 -12.47
N ALA A 252 -7.12 2.87 -12.17
CA ALA A 252 -8.56 2.61 -12.27
C ALA A 252 -9.03 2.54 -13.72
N LEU A 253 -8.41 3.27 -14.66
CA LEU A 253 -8.84 3.21 -16.07
C LEU A 253 -8.67 1.81 -16.68
N PRO A 254 -7.49 1.15 -16.62
CA PRO A 254 -7.33 -0.18 -17.22
C PRO A 254 -8.14 -1.26 -16.49
N ILE A 255 -8.22 -1.18 -15.15
CA ILE A 255 -9.03 -2.11 -14.34
C ILE A 255 -10.51 -1.93 -14.69
N GLY A 256 -11.01 -0.69 -14.69
CA GLY A 256 -12.40 -0.38 -15.04
C GLY A 256 -12.77 -0.82 -16.44
N ILE A 257 -11.91 -0.64 -17.45
CA ILE A 257 -12.15 -1.14 -18.81
C ILE A 257 -12.23 -2.67 -18.82
N LEU A 258 -11.28 -3.35 -18.17
CA LEU A 258 -11.25 -4.82 -18.11
C LEU A 258 -12.51 -5.36 -17.42
N ASP A 259 -12.86 -4.79 -16.28
CA ASP A 259 -14.01 -5.15 -15.49
C ASP A 259 -15.30 -4.87 -16.27
N THR A 260 -15.39 -3.74 -16.99
CA THR A 260 -16.51 -3.42 -17.89
C THR A 260 -16.67 -4.47 -18.99
N ILE A 261 -15.58 -4.95 -19.59
CA ILE A 261 -15.65 -6.02 -20.59
C ILE A 261 -16.13 -7.32 -19.93
N PHE A 262 -15.61 -7.64 -18.75
CA PHE A 262 -15.91 -8.87 -18.05
C PHE A 262 -17.38 -8.98 -17.64
N VAL A 263 -17.97 -7.90 -17.12
CA VAL A 263 -19.37 -7.91 -16.68
C VAL A 263 -20.38 -8.09 -17.83
N GLN A 264 -19.94 -7.88 -19.08
CA GLN A 264 -20.76 -8.08 -20.29
C GLN A 264 -20.70 -9.52 -20.81
N LEU A 265 -19.79 -10.35 -20.29
CA LEU A 265 -19.66 -11.72 -20.77
C LEU A 265 -20.90 -12.54 -20.36
N PRO A 266 -21.49 -13.35 -21.27
CA PRO A 266 -22.68 -14.14 -20.97
C PRO A 266 -22.57 -14.98 -19.67
N PRO A 267 -21.43 -15.66 -19.38
CA PRO A 267 -21.28 -16.41 -18.14
C PRO A 267 -21.38 -15.56 -16.87
N PHE A 268 -20.97 -14.29 -16.93
CA PHE A 268 -21.09 -13.37 -15.80
C PHE A 268 -22.53 -12.90 -15.63
N VAL A 269 -23.18 -12.52 -16.73
CA VAL A 269 -24.59 -12.08 -16.73
C VAL A 269 -25.50 -13.20 -16.20
N ASP A 270 -25.30 -14.43 -16.67
CA ASP A 270 -26.06 -15.59 -16.21
C ASP A 270 -25.85 -15.85 -14.71
N ARG A 271 -24.61 -15.67 -14.22
CA ARG A 271 -24.29 -15.78 -12.80
C ARG A 271 -25.05 -14.74 -11.99
N VAL A 272 -24.95 -13.46 -12.34
CA VAL A 272 -25.66 -12.38 -11.63
C VAL A 272 -27.16 -12.66 -11.60
N ARG A 273 -27.77 -13.03 -12.73
CA ARG A 273 -29.19 -13.38 -12.81
C ARG A 273 -29.56 -14.58 -11.94
N SER A 274 -28.71 -15.59 -11.84
CA SER A 274 -28.96 -16.77 -11.01
C SER A 274 -29.00 -16.47 -9.51
N PHE A 275 -28.43 -15.33 -9.09
CA PHE A 275 -28.45 -14.85 -7.71
C PHE A 275 -29.36 -13.62 -7.50
N GLN A 276 -29.99 -13.09 -8.55
CA GLN A 276 -31.00 -12.01 -8.44
C GLN A 276 -32.37 -12.59 -8.05
N ARG A 277 -33.05 -11.99 -7.07
CA ARG A 277 -34.45 -12.33 -6.71
C ARG A 277 -35.46 -11.38 -7.37
N PRO A 278 -36.56 -11.90 -7.95
CA PRO A 278 -37.56 -11.08 -8.63
C PRO A 278 -38.48 -10.26 -7.70
N ASP A 279 -38.53 -10.57 -6.40
CA ASP A 279 -39.64 -10.11 -5.53
C ASP A 279 -39.24 -9.14 -4.41
N GLU A 280 -37.95 -8.83 -4.27
CA GLU A 280 -37.48 -7.93 -3.20
C GLU A 280 -36.73 -6.75 -3.83
N VAL A 281 -37.23 -5.54 -3.55
CA VAL A 281 -36.52 -4.26 -3.73
C VAL A 281 -35.37 -4.23 -2.71
N TYR A 282 -34.43 -5.18 -2.82
CA TYR A 282 -33.34 -5.37 -1.88
C TYR A 282 -32.10 -4.64 -2.40
N GLU A 283 -31.62 -3.69 -1.61
CA GLU A 283 -30.48 -2.80 -1.89
C GLU A 283 -29.14 -3.55 -2.10
N GLY A 284 -29.07 -4.84 -1.78
CA GLY A 284 -27.83 -5.64 -1.81
C GLY A 284 -27.25 -5.93 -3.20
N HIS A 285 -28.03 -5.76 -4.26
CA HIS A 285 -27.59 -5.92 -5.67
C HIS A 285 -27.51 -4.59 -6.43
N SER A 286 -27.40 -3.45 -5.75
CA SER A 286 -27.26 -2.13 -6.39
C SER A 286 -25.99 -1.97 -7.25
N TRP A 287 -25.05 -2.92 -7.14
CA TRP A 287 -23.78 -2.93 -7.88
C TRP A 287 -23.93 -3.28 -9.36
N PHE A 288 -25.01 -3.98 -9.73
CA PHE A 288 -25.27 -4.42 -11.09
C PHE A 288 -26.69 -4.00 -11.52
N PRO A 289 -26.90 -3.59 -12.77
CA PRO A 289 -28.11 -2.95 -13.19
C PRO A 289 -29.22 -3.98 -13.37
N LEU A 290 -30.45 -3.55 -13.14
CA LEU A 290 -31.66 -4.33 -13.38
C LEU A 290 -31.97 -4.43 -14.88
N GLU A 291 -32.84 -5.37 -15.26
CA GLU A 291 -33.30 -5.53 -16.64
C GLU A 291 -33.81 -4.21 -17.23
N GLY A 292 -33.27 -3.83 -18.40
CA GLY A 292 -33.66 -2.62 -19.14
C GLY A 292 -32.71 -1.43 -19.03
N GLN A 293 -31.72 -1.45 -18.14
CA GLN A 293 -30.65 -0.45 -18.10
C GLN A 293 -29.43 -0.87 -18.92
N SER A 294 -28.76 0.08 -19.58
CA SER A 294 -27.53 -0.24 -20.30
C SER A 294 -26.42 -0.55 -19.28
N VAL A 295 -25.88 -1.78 -19.36
CA VAL A 295 -24.78 -2.24 -18.49
C VAL A 295 -23.52 -1.39 -18.71
N LEU A 296 -23.39 -0.77 -19.89
CA LEU A 296 -22.28 0.12 -20.22
C LEU A 296 -22.38 1.48 -19.52
N GLU A 297 -23.55 2.13 -19.49
CA GLU A 297 -23.71 3.46 -18.86
C GLU A 297 -23.80 3.40 -17.34
N SER A 298 -24.30 2.30 -16.77
CA SER A 298 -24.38 2.13 -15.31
C SER A 298 -23.06 1.59 -14.76
N VAL A 299 -22.73 0.34 -15.08
CA VAL A 299 -21.57 -0.35 -14.47
C VAL A 299 -20.24 0.09 -15.06
N GLY A 300 -20.17 0.35 -16.37
CA GLY A 300 -18.91 0.80 -16.98
C GLY A 300 -18.49 2.18 -16.49
N PHE A 301 -19.46 3.08 -16.32
CA PHE A 301 -19.25 4.41 -15.75
C PHE A 301 -18.93 4.33 -14.25
N ASP A 302 -19.66 3.53 -13.48
CA ASP A 302 -19.44 3.41 -12.03
C ASP A 302 -18.14 2.67 -11.68
N LEU A 303 -17.75 1.65 -12.43
CA LEU A 303 -16.46 0.97 -12.24
C LEU A 303 -15.29 1.87 -12.62
N THR A 304 -15.43 2.65 -13.68
CA THR A 304 -14.33 3.49 -14.19
C THR A 304 -14.24 4.79 -13.41
N ILE A 305 -15.31 5.59 -13.37
CA ILE A 305 -15.32 6.90 -12.70
C ILE A 305 -15.48 6.73 -11.19
N GLY A 306 -16.35 5.84 -10.73
CA GLY A 306 -16.45 5.51 -9.30
C GLY A 306 -15.17 4.85 -8.78
N GLY A 307 -14.53 3.98 -9.58
CA GLY A 307 -13.21 3.43 -9.26
C GLY A 307 -12.12 4.49 -9.16
N MET A 308 -12.07 5.44 -10.08
CA MET A 308 -11.15 6.59 -9.99
C MET A 308 -11.44 7.45 -8.75
N ALA A 309 -12.71 7.77 -8.51
CA ALA A 309 -13.11 8.62 -7.38
C ALA A 309 -12.76 7.95 -6.04
N ILE A 310 -13.10 6.68 -5.87
CA ILE A 310 -12.82 5.94 -4.63
C ILE A 310 -11.32 5.72 -4.45
N ALA A 311 -10.60 5.32 -5.50
CA ALA A 311 -9.15 5.19 -5.42
C ALA A 311 -8.48 6.54 -5.07
N GLY A 312 -9.00 7.63 -5.64
CA GLY A 312 -8.53 8.98 -5.36
C GLY A 312 -8.81 9.44 -3.93
N VAL A 313 -10.01 9.18 -3.42
CA VAL A 313 -10.39 9.43 -2.01
C VAL A 313 -9.53 8.61 -1.08
N VAL A 314 -9.30 7.32 -1.37
CA VAL A 314 -8.42 6.46 -0.56
C VAL A 314 -6.98 6.96 -0.58
N GLY A 315 -6.47 7.39 -1.74
CA GLY A 315 -5.16 8.02 -1.85
C GLY A 315 -5.06 9.30 -1.02
N LEU A 316 -6.06 10.17 -1.10
CA LEU A 316 -6.11 11.43 -0.36
C LEU A 316 -6.21 11.17 1.15
N PHE A 317 -7.05 10.22 1.55
CA PHE A 317 -7.16 9.77 2.93
C PHE A 317 -5.80 9.25 3.45
N THR A 318 -5.11 8.45 2.64
CA THR A 318 -3.79 7.94 2.97
C THR A 318 -2.77 9.08 3.11
N ALA A 319 -2.79 10.05 2.20
CA ALA A 319 -1.91 11.21 2.26
C ALA A 319 -2.17 12.07 3.52
N VAL A 320 -3.44 12.35 3.84
CA VAL A 320 -3.84 13.25 4.94
C VAL A 320 -3.79 12.58 6.31
N PHE A 321 -4.24 11.33 6.44
CA PHE A 321 -4.36 10.63 7.72
C PHE A 321 -3.12 9.82 8.08
N VAL A 322 -2.28 9.47 7.11
CA VAL A 322 -1.08 8.65 7.36
C VAL A 322 0.19 9.40 7.01
N VAL A 323 0.38 9.78 5.75
CA VAL A 323 1.65 10.36 5.29
C VAL A 323 1.96 11.67 6.02
N LEU A 324 0.98 12.56 6.07
CA LEU A 324 1.11 13.88 6.69
C LEU A 324 1.46 13.79 8.19
N PRO A 325 0.70 13.07 9.05
CA PRO A 325 1.05 12.88 10.45
C PRO A 325 2.42 12.20 10.63
N VAL A 326 2.68 11.11 9.92
CA VAL A 326 3.94 10.38 10.08
C VAL A 326 5.14 11.30 9.78
N THR A 327 5.09 12.09 8.71
CA THR A 327 6.15 13.03 8.37
C THR A 327 6.25 14.17 9.40
N ALA A 328 5.13 14.77 9.81
CA ALA A 328 5.14 15.88 10.76
C ALA A 328 5.67 15.50 12.16
N PHE A 329 5.48 14.25 12.59
CA PHE A 329 5.96 13.76 13.87
C PHE A 329 7.38 13.20 13.82
N ARG A 330 7.76 12.48 12.74
CA ARG A 330 9.10 11.89 12.59
C ARG A 330 10.16 12.86 12.09
N ASP A 331 9.81 13.73 11.12
CA ASP A 331 10.74 14.65 10.45
C ASP A 331 10.08 16.05 10.32
N PRO A 332 9.82 16.76 11.44
CA PRO A 332 9.14 18.05 11.41
C PRO A 332 9.91 19.09 10.59
N ASP A 333 11.24 19.00 10.54
CA ASP A 333 12.08 19.93 9.77
C ASP A 333 11.86 19.82 8.27
N GLN A 334 11.58 18.61 7.77
CA GLN A 334 11.14 18.44 6.40
C GLN A 334 9.85 19.18 6.13
N PHE A 335 8.87 19.07 7.01
CA PHE A 335 7.59 19.76 6.85
C PHE A 335 7.73 21.29 6.94
N ILE A 336 8.58 21.78 7.85
CA ILE A 336 8.93 23.21 7.96
C ILE A 336 9.51 23.72 6.64
N ARG A 337 10.42 22.96 6.01
CA ARG A 337 10.97 23.31 4.69
C ARG A 337 9.91 23.33 3.60
N GLU A 338 9.13 22.26 3.47
CA GLU A 338 8.13 22.10 2.42
C GLU A 338 7.03 23.16 2.51
N GLN A 339 6.69 23.62 3.72
CA GLN A 339 5.71 24.68 3.95
C GLN A 339 6.33 26.10 3.92
N GLY A 340 7.61 26.25 3.58
CA GLY A 340 8.28 27.57 3.54
C GLY A 340 8.19 28.32 4.88
N LEU A 341 8.31 27.59 5.99
CA LEU A 341 8.37 28.14 7.33
C LEU A 341 9.82 28.45 7.71
N SER A 342 9.99 29.42 8.61
CA SER A 342 11.30 29.85 9.09
C SER A 342 12.05 28.69 9.76
N ARG A 343 13.32 28.52 9.35
CA ARG A 343 14.25 27.52 9.89
C ARG A 343 15.24 28.10 10.92
N ALA A 344 15.06 29.37 11.30
CA ALA A 344 15.88 30.00 12.32
C ALA A 344 15.82 29.18 13.63
N PRO A 345 16.94 29.02 14.37
CA PRO A 345 16.97 28.23 15.59
C PRO A 345 15.89 28.64 16.61
N GLU A 346 15.64 29.93 16.76
CA GLU A 346 14.60 30.46 17.66
C GLU A 346 13.16 30.08 17.27
N HIS A 347 12.90 29.79 15.99
CA HIS A 347 11.56 29.48 15.50
C HIS A 347 11.30 27.98 15.38
N ARG A 348 12.35 27.16 15.35
CA ARG A 348 12.27 25.74 15.01
C ARG A 348 11.33 24.94 15.91
N ALA A 349 11.43 25.11 17.24
CA ALA A 349 10.56 24.40 18.19
C ALA A 349 9.08 24.80 18.05
N ARG A 350 8.83 26.10 17.86
CA ARG A 350 7.47 26.65 17.65
C ARG A 350 6.87 26.13 16.35
N ASN A 351 7.64 26.20 15.25
CA ASN A 351 7.22 25.70 13.96
C ASN A 351 7.03 24.17 13.96
N ALA A 352 7.84 23.41 14.70
CA ALA A 352 7.65 21.97 14.87
C ALA A 352 6.32 21.64 15.58
N ALA A 353 5.92 22.40 16.60
CA ALA A 353 4.62 22.25 17.24
C ALA A 353 3.48 22.60 16.29
N VAL A 354 3.62 23.70 15.54
CA VAL A 354 2.65 24.15 14.53
C VAL A 354 2.40 23.08 13.46
N VAL A 355 3.44 22.49 12.87
CA VAL A 355 3.27 21.49 11.82
C VAL A 355 2.60 20.21 12.33
N ARG A 356 2.85 19.83 13.59
CA ARG A 356 2.17 18.69 14.24
C ARG A 356 0.69 18.98 14.49
N VAL A 357 0.37 20.18 15.00
CA VAL A 357 -1.03 20.61 15.19
C VAL A 357 -1.76 20.70 13.85
N LEU A 358 -1.11 21.21 12.81
CA LEU A 358 -1.66 21.24 11.46
C LEU A 358 -1.91 19.83 10.91
N ALA A 359 -0.96 18.91 11.10
CA ALA A 359 -1.09 17.52 10.66
C ALA A 359 -2.22 16.76 11.36
N LEU A 360 -2.54 17.11 12.62
CA LEU A 360 -3.69 16.58 13.34
C LEU A 360 -5.00 17.31 13.02
N GLY A 361 -4.92 18.61 12.71
CA GLY A 361 -6.08 19.44 12.40
C GLY A 361 -6.64 19.22 11.00
N LEU A 362 -5.79 19.00 9.99
CA LEU A 362 -6.23 18.82 8.59
C LEU A 362 -7.16 17.61 8.39
N PRO A 363 -6.93 16.43 9.01
CA PRO A 363 -7.88 15.32 9.00
C PRO A 363 -9.30 15.70 9.46
N LEU A 364 -9.45 16.68 10.36
CA LEU A 364 -10.76 17.10 10.86
C LEU A 364 -11.63 17.71 9.75
N ALA A 365 -11.03 18.26 8.69
CA ALA A 365 -11.76 18.76 7.53
C ALA A 365 -12.54 17.65 6.79
N PHE A 366 -12.13 16.38 6.95
CA PHE A 366 -12.81 15.22 6.38
C PHE A 366 -13.71 14.54 7.41
N VAL A 367 -13.24 14.37 8.65
CA VAL A 367 -13.99 13.69 9.72
C VAL A 367 -15.24 14.46 10.11
N VAL A 368 -15.16 15.79 10.25
CA VAL A 368 -16.29 16.60 10.72
C VAL A 368 -17.48 16.55 9.75
N PRO A 369 -17.33 16.80 8.43
CA PRO A 369 -18.44 16.65 7.50
C PRO A 369 -19.00 15.22 7.47
N ALA A 370 -18.12 14.20 7.50
CA ALA A 370 -18.55 12.80 7.49
C ALA A 370 -19.42 12.44 8.70
N LEU A 371 -19.11 13.01 9.88
CA LEU A 371 -19.92 12.83 11.09
C LEU A 371 -21.21 13.65 11.05
N LEU A 372 -21.17 14.89 10.56
CA LEU A 372 -22.33 15.78 10.58
C LEU A 372 -23.38 15.41 9.53
N VAL A 373 -22.98 15.11 8.29
CA VAL A 373 -23.90 14.82 7.18
C VAL A 373 -24.66 13.51 7.41
N ASN A 374 -24.01 12.51 8.03
CA ASN A 374 -24.59 11.19 8.25
C ASN A 374 -25.31 11.05 9.61
N SER A 375 -25.61 12.16 10.30
CA SER A 375 -26.14 12.14 11.66
C SER A 375 -27.43 12.95 11.82
N ASN A 376 -28.43 12.33 12.44
CA ASN A 376 -29.64 13.02 12.87
C ASN A 376 -29.38 13.89 14.11
N SER A 377 -30.31 14.77 14.48
CA SER A 377 -30.17 15.69 15.62
C SER A 377 -29.87 14.98 16.94
N ASP A 378 -30.41 13.78 17.11
CA ASP A 378 -30.35 13.02 18.36
C ASP A 378 -29.19 12.01 18.38
N ASP A 379 -28.41 11.94 17.29
CA ASP A 379 -27.29 11.02 17.16
C ASP A 379 -26.05 11.57 17.89
N PRO A 380 -25.44 10.83 18.84
CA PRO A 380 -24.23 11.26 19.54
C PRO A 380 -23.05 11.58 18.59
N ARG A 381 -22.99 10.98 17.40
CA ARG A 381 -21.98 11.27 16.37
C ARG A 381 -22.00 12.73 15.93
N ARG A 382 -23.19 13.36 15.91
CA ARG A 382 -23.36 14.77 15.56
C ARG A 382 -22.64 15.68 16.57
N TRP A 383 -22.84 15.41 17.85
CA TRP A 383 -22.21 16.17 18.94
C TRP A 383 -20.69 15.99 18.97
N ILE A 384 -20.21 14.77 18.69
CA ILE A 384 -18.78 14.52 18.48
C ILE A 384 -18.26 15.34 17.29
N GLY A 385 -18.99 15.37 16.17
CA GLY A 385 -18.64 16.18 15.00
C GLY A 385 -18.54 17.67 15.33
N ILE A 386 -19.50 18.22 16.10
CA ILE A 386 -19.48 19.62 16.56
C ILE A 386 -18.27 19.89 17.46
N LEU A 387 -17.99 19.01 18.43
CA LEU A 387 -16.84 19.15 19.32
C LEU A 387 -15.52 19.12 18.53
N LEU A 388 -15.39 18.20 17.57
CA LEU A 388 -14.23 18.12 16.68
C LEU A 388 -14.10 19.36 15.79
N ALA A 389 -15.21 19.97 15.37
CA ALA A 389 -15.19 21.24 14.64
C ALA A 389 -14.59 22.37 15.49
N VAL A 390 -14.98 22.47 16.77
CA VAL A 390 -14.40 23.42 17.72
C VAL A 390 -12.90 23.17 17.90
N VAL A 391 -12.49 21.91 18.08
CA VAL A 391 -11.07 21.53 18.17
C VAL A 391 -10.32 21.94 16.90
N GLY A 392 -10.90 21.73 15.72
CA GLY A 392 -10.32 22.15 14.43
C GLY A 392 -10.13 23.66 14.33
N VAL A 393 -11.10 24.45 14.78
CA VAL A 393 -10.99 25.92 14.83
C VAL A 393 -9.88 26.36 15.80
N LEU A 394 -9.80 25.75 16.98
CA LEU A 394 -8.74 26.04 17.96
C LEU A 394 -7.36 25.66 17.44
N ALA A 395 -7.24 24.52 16.76
CA ALA A 395 -6.00 24.09 16.09
C ALA A 395 -5.59 25.07 14.99
N GLY A 396 -6.54 25.49 14.15
CA GLY A 396 -6.31 26.50 13.11
C GLY A 396 -5.87 27.86 13.68
N TYR A 397 -6.51 28.30 14.77
CA TYR A 397 -6.10 29.51 15.50
C TYR A 397 -4.69 29.38 16.08
N TYR A 398 -4.37 28.24 16.69
CA TYR A 398 -3.03 27.98 17.22
C TYR A 398 -1.97 28.02 16.13
N VAL A 399 -2.22 27.36 14.99
CA VAL A 399 -1.33 27.36 13.81
C VAL A 399 -1.16 28.78 13.30
N TRP A 400 -2.24 29.49 13.02
CA TRP A 400 -2.20 30.87 12.53
C TRP A 400 -1.42 31.81 13.46
N ARG A 401 -1.63 31.69 14.78
CA ARG A 401 -0.97 32.54 15.77
C ARG A 401 0.52 32.21 15.94
N ASN A 402 0.92 30.97 15.74
CA ASN A 402 2.27 30.50 16.11
C ASN A 402 3.20 30.18 14.95
N GLN A 403 2.68 29.97 13.73
CA GLN A 403 3.52 29.71 12.57
C GLN A 403 4.44 30.89 12.28
N ARG A 404 5.73 30.64 11.99
CA ARG A 404 6.68 31.67 11.54
C ARG A 404 7.05 31.40 10.11
N VAL A 405 6.67 32.31 9.21
CA VAL A 405 6.92 32.17 7.77
C VAL A 405 8.33 32.64 7.43
N ASP A 406 9.00 31.97 6.49
CA ASP A 406 10.26 32.45 5.92
C ASP A 406 9.97 33.52 4.87
N VAL A 407 9.71 34.75 5.34
CA VAL A 407 9.33 35.89 4.50
C VAL A 407 10.39 36.20 3.44
N ALA A 408 11.66 36.22 3.84
CA ALA A 408 12.78 36.48 2.93
C ALA A 408 12.92 35.37 1.89
N GLY A 409 12.85 34.10 2.32
CA GLY A 409 12.90 32.95 1.43
C GLY A 409 11.77 32.93 0.41
N ARG A 410 10.53 33.22 0.84
CA ARG A 410 9.36 33.26 -0.06
C ARG A 410 9.40 34.42 -1.04
N SER A 411 9.84 35.60 -0.60
CA SER A 411 10.03 36.76 -1.49
C SER A 411 11.07 36.46 -2.56
N ALA A 412 12.18 35.82 -2.20
CA ALA A 412 13.23 35.45 -3.16
C ALA A 412 12.77 34.40 -4.17
N SER A 413 11.89 33.48 -3.77
CA SER A 413 11.36 32.43 -4.66
C SER A 413 10.10 32.84 -5.42
N GLY A 414 9.58 34.05 -5.24
CA GLY A 414 8.29 34.49 -5.79
C GLY A 414 7.10 33.68 -5.27
N ALA A 415 7.24 32.97 -4.15
CA ALA A 415 6.18 32.15 -3.60
C ALA A 415 5.13 33.03 -2.90
N PRO A 416 3.83 32.69 -2.99
CA PRO A 416 2.79 33.46 -2.32
C PRO A 416 3.03 33.47 -0.81
N MET A 417 2.90 34.65 -0.20
CA MET A 417 3.16 34.88 1.23
C MET A 417 2.15 34.18 2.16
N GLY A 418 0.98 33.80 1.65
CA GLY A 418 -0.07 33.13 2.42
C GLY A 418 -0.64 33.99 3.54
N VAL A 419 -1.31 33.35 4.51
CA VAL A 419 -1.89 34.04 5.67
C VAL A 419 -0.82 34.24 6.74
N LEU A 420 -0.22 35.43 6.76
CA LEU A 420 0.77 35.82 7.76
C LEU A 420 0.16 35.86 9.18
N ASN A 421 0.95 35.43 10.16
CA ASN A 421 0.63 35.61 11.57
C ASN A 421 0.72 37.13 11.94
N PRO A 422 0.20 37.55 13.11
CA PRO A 422 0.27 38.95 13.54
C PRO A 422 1.70 39.50 13.68
N GLU A 423 2.64 38.67 14.13
CA GLU A 423 4.02 39.09 14.43
C GLU A 423 4.85 39.33 13.14
N ASP A 424 4.67 38.50 12.12
CA ASP A 424 5.32 38.55 10.81
C ASP A 424 4.79 39.77 10.01
N ARG A 425 3.49 40.08 10.15
CA ARG A 425 2.91 41.34 9.63
C ARG A 425 3.55 42.56 10.30
N ALA A 426 3.76 42.51 11.61
CA ALA A 426 4.38 43.61 12.35
C ALA A 426 5.87 43.78 12.03
N SER A 427 6.59 42.71 11.66
CA SER A 427 7.96 42.84 11.15
C SER A 427 8.03 43.44 9.76
N LEU A 428 7.09 43.11 8.87
CA LEU A 428 7.03 43.69 7.52
C LEU A 428 6.80 45.21 7.57
N ARG A 429 5.82 45.66 8.35
CA ARG A 429 5.52 47.10 8.51
C ARG A 429 6.71 47.90 9.03
N ARG A 430 7.43 47.36 10.02
CA ARG A 430 8.64 48.01 10.56
C ARG A 430 9.78 48.06 9.54
N GLY A 431 9.84 47.12 8.61
CA GLY A 431 10.81 47.14 7.51
C GLY A 431 10.50 48.21 6.46
N GLU A 432 9.22 48.45 6.18
CA GLU A 432 8.75 49.49 5.25
C GLU A 432 8.94 50.90 5.82
N GLU A 433 8.69 51.10 7.12
CA GLU A 433 8.86 52.41 7.80
C GLU A 433 10.34 52.81 7.99
N GLY A 434 11.28 51.87 7.88
CA GLY A 434 12.72 52.11 8.05
C GLY A 434 13.50 52.28 6.74
N SER A 435 12.83 52.25 5.58
CA SER A 435 13.45 52.41 4.25
C SER A 435 13.23 53.78 3.60
N ASP A 436 12.50 54.67 4.28
CA ASP A 436 12.39 56.11 3.97
C ASP A 436 13.45 56.91 4.74
#